data_AF-A0A6I1B5I2-F1
#
_entry.id   AF-A0A6I1B5I2-F1
#
_cell.length_a   1.000
_cell.length_b   1.000
_cell.length_c   1.000
_cell.angle_alpha   90.00
_cell.angle_beta   90.00
_cell.angle_gamma   90.00
#
_symmetry.space_group_name_H-M   'P 1'
#
loop_
_entity.id
_entity.type
_entity.pdbx_description
1 polymer ?
#
loop_
_entity_poly.entity_id
_entity_poly.type
_entity_poly.pdbx_seq_one_letter_code
_entity_poly.pdbx_strand_id
1 'polypeptide(L)'
;MKKIITLLLILLFATKSTFSQSPNNIEKFVVVSLNDKDSILNKIKMSAPQFYNIGKGKRIEVKVCNEDSIQIRRVRCLLYYSNSGKKECIGKIWISPLIGYETCYFCMNVDIPLTKDEWHKLTFRIKRGKNYKDYKFLKQQVQE
;
A
#
# COMPACT_ATOMS: atom_id res chain seq x y z
N MET A 1 40.59 -22.24 -2.60
CA MET A 1 39.25 -22.50 -3.20
C MET A 1 38.14 -22.69 -2.17
N LYS A 2 38.24 -23.64 -1.22
CA LYS A 2 37.19 -23.86 -0.19
C LYS A 2 36.80 -22.59 0.59
N LYS A 3 37.76 -21.79 1.08
CA LYS A 3 37.49 -20.55 1.84
C LYS A 3 36.72 -19.48 1.06
N ILE A 4 36.92 -19.39 -0.26
CA ILE A 4 36.21 -18.42 -1.12
C ILE A 4 34.76 -18.85 -1.32
N ILE A 5 34.51 -20.14 -1.54
CA ILE A 5 33.16 -20.71 -1.66
C ILE A 5 32.39 -20.54 -0.35
N THR A 6 33.03 -20.77 0.80
CA THR A 6 32.42 -20.57 2.12
C THR A 6 32.04 -19.10 2.36
N LEU A 7 32.90 -18.15 1.97
CA LEU A 7 32.62 -16.72 2.10
C LEU A 7 31.46 -16.28 1.20
N LEU A 8 31.42 -16.77 -0.05
CA LEU A 8 30.33 -16.51 -0.99
C LEU A 8 28.99 -17.05 -0.49
N LEU A 9 28.97 -18.25 0.09
CA LEU A 9 27.77 -18.82 0.72
C LEU A 9 27.29 -17.95 1.90
N ILE A 10 28.20 -17.50 2.77
CA ILE A 10 27.85 -16.61 3.89
C ILE A 10 27.27 -15.27 3.38
N LEU A 11 27.83 -14.69 2.31
CA LEU A 11 27.27 -13.49 1.69
C LEU A 11 25.88 -13.73 1.08
N LEU A 12 25.67 -14.88 0.43
CA LEU A 12 24.36 -15.28 -0.12
C LEU A 12 23.30 -15.48 0.97
N PHE A 13 23.69 -15.97 2.16
CA PHE A 13 22.78 -16.09 3.31
C PHE A 13 22.62 -14.77 4.10
N ALA A 14 23.57 -13.84 4.00
CA ALA A 14 23.50 -12.53 4.63
C ALA A 14 22.59 -11.55 3.87
N THR A 15 22.29 -11.80 2.59
CA THR A 15 21.23 -11.08 1.89
C THR A 15 19.87 -11.59 2.38
N LYS A 16 19.35 -10.99 3.46
CA LYS A 16 17.89 -10.99 3.69
C LYS A 16 17.27 -10.27 2.49
N SER A 17 16.94 -11.03 1.45
CA SER A 17 16.22 -10.53 0.29
C SER A 17 14.93 -9.90 0.81
N THR A 18 14.78 -8.59 0.65
CA THR A 18 13.50 -7.91 0.79
C THR A 18 12.63 -8.36 -0.38
N PHE A 19 12.07 -9.56 -0.26
CA PHE A 19 11.20 -10.12 -1.28
C PHE A 19 9.92 -9.28 -1.33
N SER A 20 9.62 -8.72 -2.51
CA SER A 20 8.35 -8.06 -2.73
C SER A 20 7.24 -9.10 -2.71
N GLN A 21 6.22 -8.87 -1.91
CA GLN A 21 4.99 -9.64 -1.90
C GLN A 21 3.92 -8.80 -2.57
N SER A 22 3.58 -9.19 -3.80
CA SER A 22 2.36 -8.71 -4.44
C SER A 22 1.17 -9.56 -3.96
N PRO A 23 -0.02 -8.96 -3.82
CA PRO A 23 -1.32 -9.64 -3.97
C PRO A 23 -1.21 -10.75 -5.02
N ASN A 24 -1.58 -11.99 -4.63
CA ASN A 24 -1.70 -13.07 -5.62
C ASN A 24 -2.77 -12.66 -6.66
N ASN A 25 -2.74 -13.22 -7.88
CA ASN A 25 -3.65 -12.89 -8.99
C ASN A 25 -5.17 -13.00 -8.69
N ILE A 26 -5.54 -13.46 -7.50
CA ILE A 26 -6.90 -13.67 -7.01
C ILE A 26 -7.47 -12.41 -6.31
N GLU A 27 -6.63 -11.46 -5.89
CA GLU A 27 -7.09 -10.26 -5.17
C GLU A 27 -7.12 -9.02 -6.07
N LYS A 28 -8.31 -8.40 -6.22
CA LYS A 28 -8.46 -7.12 -6.92
C LYS A 28 -8.37 -5.97 -5.93
N PHE A 29 -7.49 -5.00 -6.22
CA PHE A 29 -7.42 -3.75 -5.48
C PHE A 29 -8.41 -2.74 -6.06
N VAL A 30 -9.49 -2.44 -5.34
CA VAL A 30 -10.61 -1.64 -5.85
C VAL A 30 -11.05 -0.57 -4.87
N VAL A 31 -11.74 0.45 -5.38
CA VAL A 31 -12.42 1.45 -4.57
C VAL A 31 -13.69 0.83 -3.98
N VAL A 32 -13.85 0.92 -2.66
CA VAL A 32 -15.02 0.36 -1.94
C VAL A 32 -15.90 1.43 -1.29
N SER A 33 -15.40 2.65 -1.13
CA SER A 33 -16.18 3.76 -0.59
C SER A 33 -15.60 5.10 -1.07
N LEU A 34 -16.48 6.05 -1.40
CA LEU A 34 -16.12 7.36 -1.93
C LEU A 34 -17.01 8.43 -1.30
N ASN A 35 -16.39 9.47 -0.76
CA ASN A 35 -17.02 10.73 -0.40
C ASN A 35 -16.16 11.86 -0.96
N ASP A 36 -16.52 12.34 -2.15
CA ASP A 36 -15.69 13.28 -2.91
C ASP A 36 -16.56 14.37 -3.54
N LYS A 37 -17.09 15.24 -2.68
CA LYS A 37 -18.08 16.25 -3.08
C LYS A 37 -17.57 17.23 -4.15
N ASP A 38 -16.26 17.48 -4.17
CA ASP A 38 -15.60 18.37 -5.15
C ASP A 38 -14.97 17.60 -6.32
N SER A 39 -15.17 16.28 -6.40
CA SER A 39 -14.62 15.40 -7.45
C SER A 39 -13.08 15.43 -7.60
N ILE A 40 -12.36 15.92 -6.58
CA ILE A 40 -10.90 16.04 -6.61
C ILE A 40 -10.23 14.69 -6.38
N LEU A 41 -10.73 13.86 -5.46
CA LEU A 41 -10.14 12.53 -5.19
C LEU A 41 -10.43 11.53 -6.31
N ASN A 42 -11.44 11.76 -7.14
CA ASN A 42 -11.71 10.98 -8.34
C ASN A 42 -10.58 11.05 -9.36
N LYS A 43 -9.89 12.21 -9.42
CA LYS A 43 -8.70 12.42 -10.26
C LYS A 43 -7.45 11.72 -9.72
N ILE A 44 -7.50 11.21 -8.49
CA ILE A 44 -6.39 10.47 -7.91
C ILE A 44 -6.61 8.97 -8.10
N LYS A 45 -5.63 8.31 -8.73
CA LYS A 45 -5.58 6.85 -8.81
C LYS A 45 -4.48 6.30 -7.92
N MET A 46 -4.80 5.23 -7.21
CA MET A 46 -3.86 4.46 -6.43
C MET A 46 -3.73 3.09 -7.09
N SER A 47 -2.50 2.67 -7.36
CA SER A 47 -2.21 1.30 -7.81
C SER A 47 -2.23 0.35 -6.62
N ALA A 48 -2.33 -0.96 -6.89
CA ALA A 48 -2.21 -1.98 -5.86
C ALA A 48 -0.89 -1.83 -5.08
N PRO A 49 -0.93 -1.72 -3.74
CA PRO A 49 0.25 -1.66 -2.90
C PRO A 49 1.19 -2.86 -3.05
N GLN A 50 2.49 -2.63 -2.91
CA GLN A 50 3.52 -3.66 -2.79
C GLN A 50 3.96 -3.79 -1.33
N PHE A 51 4.17 -5.01 -0.86
CA PHE A 51 4.50 -5.29 0.55
C PHE A 51 5.88 -5.93 0.66
N TYR A 52 6.74 -5.35 1.50
CA TYR A 52 8.08 -5.85 1.75
C TYR A 52 8.22 -6.24 3.22
N ASN A 53 8.85 -7.38 3.49
CA ASN A 53 9.23 -7.76 4.85
C ASN A 53 10.34 -6.83 5.36
N ILE A 54 10.14 -6.22 6.53
CA ILE A 54 11.17 -5.47 7.25
C ILE A 54 11.18 -5.89 8.71
N GLY A 55 12.31 -6.34 9.26
CA GLY A 55 12.42 -6.67 10.70
C GLY A 55 11.20 -7.42 11.28
N LYS A 56 10.44 -6.74 12.16
CA LYS A 56 9.22 -7.23 12.82
C LYS A 56 7.90 -6.83 12.11
N GLY A 57 7.96 -6.12 10.99
CA GLY A 57 6.79 -5.51 10.33
C GLY A 57 6.85 -5.56 8.80
N LYS A 58 6.12 -4.65 8.16
CA LYS A 58 6.06 -4.50 6.71
C LYS A 58 6.36 -3.08 6.28
N ARG A 59 7.09 -2.93 5.18
CA ARG A 59 7.09 -1.71 4.37
C ARG A 59 6.07 -1.87 3.27
N ILE A 60 5.16 -0.91 3.16
CA ILE A 60 4.12 -0.87 2.14
C ILE A 60 4.46 0.28 1.21
N GLU A 61 4.72 -0.05 -0.04
CA GLU A 61 4.96 0.93 -1.10
C GLU A 61 3.67 1.11 -1.91
N VAL A 62 3.33 2.36 -2.20
CA VAL A 62 2.12 2.71 -2.93
C VAL A 62 2.44 3.74 -4.01
N LYS A 63 1.99 3.46 -5.23
CA LYS A 63 2.00 4.39 -6.36
C LYS A 63 0.67 5.14 -6.42
N VAL A 64 0.75 6.46 -6.52
CA VAL A 64 -0.41 7.34 -6.69
C VAL A 64 -0.19 8.28 -7.88
N CYS A 65 -1.19 8.37 -8.75
CA CYS A 65 -1.19 9.22 -9.94
C CYS A 65 -2.24 10.32 -9.80
N ASN A 66 -1.90 11.52 -10.25
CA ASN A 66 -2.87 12.57 -10.56
C ASN A 66 -3.23 12.49 -12.04
N GLU A 67 -4.48 12.15 -12.34
CA GLU A 67 -4.99 12.06 -13.72
C GLU A 67 -5.52 13.41 -14.24
N ASP A 68 -5.32 14.49 -13.50
CA ASP A 68 -5.69 15.84 -13.91
C ASP A 68 -4.45 16.71 -14.12
N SER A 69 -4.62 17.82 -14.83
CA SER A 69 -3.62 18.85 -15.09
C SER A 69 -3.33 19.73 -13.85
N ILE A 70 -4.29 19.82 -12.92
CA ILE A 70 -4.21 20.70 -11.77
C ILE A 70 -3.51 20.00 -10.61
N GLN A 71 -2.54 20.70 -9.99
CA GLN A 71 -1.85 20.19 -8.81
C GLN A 71 -2.81 20.01 -7.61
N ILE A 72 -2.79 18.83 -7.00
CA ILE A 72 -3.59 18.52 -5.81
C ILE A 72 -2.70 18.54 -4.56
N ARG A 73 -3.05 19.37 -3.58
CA ARG A 73 -2.31 19.56 -2.32
C ARG A 73 -3.07 19.02 -1.11
N ARG A 74 -2.34 18.87 0.01
CA ARG A 74 -2.88 18.50 1.34
C ARG A 74 -3.61 17.16 1.35
N VAL A 75 -3.06 16.19 0.62
CA VAL A 75 -3.56 14.82 0.57
C VAL A 75 -2.84 13.97 1.61
N ARG A 76 -3.60 13.12 2.31
CA ARG A 76 -3.06 12.11 3.22
C ARG A 76 -3.44 10.73 2.74
N CYS A 77 -2.54 9.76 2.92
CA CYS A 77 -2.91 8.36 2.94
C CYS A 77 -3.01 7.89 4.39
N LEU A 78 -4.14 7.26 4.73
CA LEU A 78 -4.38 6.61 6.01
C LEU A 78 -4.53 5.12 5.77
N LEU A 79 -3.83 4.31 6.54
CA LEU A 79 -3.95 2.86 6.51
C LEU A 79 -4.70 2.40 7.74
N TYR A 80 -5.79 1.67 7.50
CA TYR A 80 -6.58 1.07 8.56
C TYR A 80 -6.45 -0.45 8.52
N TYR A 81 -6.43 -1.05 9.71
CA TYR A 81 -6.56 -2.49 9.89
C TYR A 81 -7.91 -2.78 10.56
N SER A 82 -8.65 -3.74 10.01
CA SER A 82 -9.94 -4.16 10.54
C SER A 82 -9.83 -5.54 11.19
N ASN A 83 -10.12 -5.63 12.48
CA ASN A 83 -10.12 -6.89 13.23
C ASN A 83 -11.30 -6.92 14.20
N SER A 84 -12.02 -8.04 14.25
CA SER A 84 -13.16 -8.26 15.17
C SER A 84 -14.16 -7.09 15.20
N GLY A 85 -14.52 -6.56 14.03
CA GLY A 85 -15.45 -5.44 13.88
C GLY A 85 -14.89 -4.05 14.22
N LYS A 86 -13.68 -3.95 14.75
CA LYS A 86 -12.99 -2.67 15.01
C LYS A 86 -12.13 -2.28 13.82
N LYS A 87 -12.10 -0.98 13.50
CA LYS A 87 -11.25 -0.39 12.44
C LYS A 87 -10.26 0.57 13.09
N GLU A 88 -8.99 0.20 13.12
CA GLU A 88 -7.91 0.97 13.74
C GLU A 88 -7.01 1.60 12.70
N CYS A 89 -6.57 2.85 12.93
CA CYS A 89 -5.65 3.56 12.05
C CYS A 89 -4.21 3.17 12.40
N ILE A 90 -3.61 2.26 11.63
CA ILE A 90 -2.28 1.71 11.89
C ILE A 90 -1.16 2.46 11.17
N GLY A 91 -1.51 3.43 10.33
CA GLY A 91 -0.51 4.26 9.68
C GLY A 91 -1.10 5.48 8.97
N LYS A 92 -0.28 6.53 8.86
CA LYS A 92 -0.66 7.82 8.31
C LYS A 92 0.55 8.49 7.68
N ILE A 93 0.38 8.97 6.46
CA ILE A 93 1.42 9.74 5.75
C ILE A 93 0.80 10.92 5.01
N TRP A 94 1.53 12.03 4.99
CA TRP A 94 1.25 13.13 4.07
C TRP A 94 1.86 12.80 2.72
N ILE A 95 1.05 12.90 1.67
CA ILE A 95 1.53 12.74 0.31
C ILE A 95 2.04 14.10 -0.13
N SER A 96 3.22 14.12 -0.74
CA SER A 96 3.73 15.29 -1.43
C SER A 96 2.67 15.85 -2.39
N PRO A 97 2.66 17.17 -2.65
CA PRO A 97 1.77 17.75 -3.65
C PRO A 97 1.80 16.95 -4.94
N LEU A 98 0.62 16.47 -5.37
CA LEU A 98 0.48 15.66 -6.56
C LEU A 98 0.44 16.60 -7.76
N ILE A 99 1.55 16.71 -8.48
CA ILE A 99 1.68 17.50 -9.71
C ILE A 99 0.77 16.90 -10.79
N GLY A 100 0.26 17.73 -11.69
CA GLY A 100 -0.66 17.29 -12.74
C GLY A 100 -0.03 16.26 -13.68
N TYR A 101 -0.77 15.21 -14.01
CA TYR A 101 -0.32 14.06 -14.82
C TYR A 101 0.92 13.32 -14.30
N GLU A 102 1.36 13.59 -13.08
CA GLU A 102 2.51 12.94 -12.49
C GLU A 102 2.13 11.80 -11.54
N THR A 103 3.11 10.91 -11.34
CA THR A 103 3.06 9.85 -10.35
C THR A 103 3.96 10.21 -9.17
N CYS A 104 3.44 10.00 -7.97
CA CYS A 104 4.22 9.97 -6.73
C CYS A 104 4.24 8.55 -6.16
N TYR A 105 5.38 8.16 -5.60
CA TYR A 105 5.49 6.98 -4.74
C TYR A 105 5.59 7.41 -3.28
N PHE A 106 5.01 6.63 -2.38
CA PHE A 106 5.28 6.78 -0.96
C PHE A 106 5.36 5.42 -0.28
N CYS A 107 6.07 5.38 0.83
CA CYS A 107 6.24 4.18 1.65
C CYS A 107 5.71 4.42 3.06
N MET A 108 5.10 3.39 3.64
CA MET A 108 4.67 3.37 5.03
C MET A 108 5.19 2.10 5.69
N ASN A 109 5.83 2.25 6.85
CA ASN A 109 6.21 1.11 7.66
C ASN A 109 5.11 0.85 8.69
N VAL A 110 4.74 -0.42 8.85
CA VAL A 110 3.81 -0.87 9.88
C VAL A 110 4.46 -1.96 10.71
N ASP A 111 4.43 -1.81 12.03
CA ASP A 111 5.02 -2.75 12.98
C ASP A 111 4.04 -3.86 13.35
N ILE A 112 3.29 -4.34 12.37
CA ILE A 112 2.34 -5.45 12.50
C ILE A 112 2.77 -6.55 11.52
N PRO A 113 2.89 -7.81 11.97
CA PRO A 113 3.21 -8.93 11.11
C PRO A 113 1.99 -9.28 10.24
N LEU A 114 1.77 -8.52 9.16
CA LEU A 114 0.69 -8.80 8.21
C LEU A 114 1.03 -10.01 7.35
N THR A 115 0.23 -11.07 7.40
CA THR A 115 0.34 -12.17 6.43
C THR A 115 -0.42 -11.82 5.15
N LYS A 116 -0.15 -12.54 4.05
CA LYS A 116 -0.85 -12.30 2.77
C LYS A 116 -2.37 -12.45 2.93
N ASP A 117 -2.81 -13.43 3.73
CA ASP A 117 -4.23 -13.68 3.97
C ASP A 117 -4.94 -12.54 4.69
N GLU A 118 -4.21 -11.58 5.27
CA GLU A 118 -4.78 -10.46 6.00
C GLU A 118 -4.87 -9.17 5.17
N TRP A 119 -4.43 -9.17 3.92
CA TRP A 119 -4.49 -7.98 3.07
C TRP A 119 -5.91 -7.44 2.87
N HIS A 120 -6.92 -8.32 2.79
CA HIS A 120 -8.33 -7.94 2.73
C HIS A 120 -8.85 -7.19 3.98
N LYS A 121 -8.14 -7.29 5.12
CA LYS A 121 -8.43 -6.55 6.35
C LYS A 121 -7.93 -5.11 6.30
N LEU A 122 -7.07 -4.77 5.33
CA LEU A 122 -6.52 -3.44 5.16
C LEU A 122 -7.48 -2.53 4.40
N THR A 123 -7.60 -1.28 4.84
CA THR A 123 -8.25 -0.21 4.06
C THR A 123 -7.26 0.92 3.84
N PHE A 124 -6.99 1.23 2.58
CA PHE A 124 -6.18 2.36 2.17
C PHE A 124 -7.10 3.54 1.88
N ARG A 125 -6.96 4.64 2.64
CA ARG A 125 -7.80 5.83 2.49
C ARG A 125 -6.97 6.99 2.00
N ILE A 126 -7.27 7.47 0.80
CA ILE A 126 -6.85 8.81 0.36
C ILE A 126 -7.83 9.83 0.97
N LYS A 127 -7.31 10.85 1.64
CA LYS A 127 -8.12 11.87 2.34
C LYS A 127 -7.61 13.29 2.07
N ARG A 128 -8.55 14.20 1.78
CA ARG A 128 -8.32 15.65 1.68
C ARG A 128 -9.46 16.38 2.38
N GLY A 129 -9.16 17.09 3.48
CA GLY A 129 -10.20 17.73 4.29
C GLY A 129 -11.26 16.73 4.79
N LYS A 130 -12.52 16.93 4.41
CA LYS A 130 -13.65 16.02 4.71
C LYS A 130 -13.84 14.92 3.65
N ASN A 131 -13.22 15.05 2.48
CA ASN A 131 -13.36 14.10 1.37
C ASN A 131 -12.44 12.90 1.59
N TYR A 132 -12.89 11.71 1.18
CA TYR A 132 -12.11 10.49 1.24
C TYR A 132 -12.46 9.50 0.11
N LYS A 133 -11.50 8.63 -0.20
CA LYS A 133 -11.64 7.52 -1.13
C LYS A 133 -10.93 6.30 -0.54
N ASP A 134 -11.70 5.24 -0.29
CA ASP A 134 -11.23 4.02 0.35
C ASP A 134 -11.03 2.92 -0.68
N TYR A 135 -9.88 2.27 -0.58
CA TYR A 135 -9.47 1.14 -1.40
C TYR A 135 -9.25 -0.10 -0.52
N LYS A 136 -9.56 -1.27 -1.06
CA LYS A 136 -9.35 -2.57 -0.42
C LYS A 136 -8.92 -3.63 -1.42
N PHE A 137 -8.26 -4.67 -0.91
CA PHE A 137 -8.16 -5.95 -1.58
C PHE A 137 -9.46 -6.73 -1.38
N LEU A 138 -10.09 -7.12 -2.48
CA LEU A 138 -11.21 -8.07 -2.46
C LEU A 138 -10.69 -9.42 -2.96
N LYS A 139 -10.95 -10.49 -2.18
CA LYS A 139 -10.75 -11.86 -2.66
C LYS A 139 -11.73 -12.12 -3.80
N GLN A 140 -11.25 -12.56 -4.96
CA GLN A 140 -12.14 -13.16 -5.95
C GLN A 140 -12.82 -14.37 -5.32
N GLN A 141 -14.15 -14.40 -5.37
CA GLN A 141 -14.89 -15.63 -5.12
C GLN A 141 -14.53 -16.57 -6.27
N VAL A 142 -13.86 -17.68 -5.94
CA VAL A 142 -13.78 -18.81 -6.87
C VAL A 142 -15.21 -19.35 -6.93
N GLN A 143 -15.86 -19.24 -8.09
CA GLN A 143 -17.09 -19.98 -8.34
C GLN A 143 -16.69 -21.47 -8.36
N GLU A 144 -17.25 -22.24 -7.42
CA GLU A 144 -17.22 -23.70 -7.46
C GLU A 144 -18.01 -24.24 -8.66
#